data_AF-A0A1Y4BEF4-F1
#
_entry.id   AF-A0A1Y4BEF4-F1
#
_cell.length_a   1.000
_cell.length_b   1.000
_cell.length_c   1.000
_cell.angle_alpha   90.00
_cell.angle_beta   90.00
_cell.angle_gamma   90.00
#
_symmetry.space_group_name_H-M   'P 1'
#
loop_
_entity.id
_entity.type
_entity.pdbx_description
1 polymer ?
#
loop_
_entity_poly.entity_id
_entity_poly.type
_entity_poly.pdbx_seq_one_letter_code
_entity_poly.pdbx_strand_id
1 'polypeptide(L)'
;MRKTLEDLYYGEIRPHDLEIDVDSELGKAMSRAERCEEELTALLEGEAETLLLRLIDADNEISNTLALEHFVQGFRLGMRLAVEGLEEVDEE
;
A
#
# COMPACT_ATOMS: atom_id res chain seq x y z
N MET A 1 -19.75 7.98 13.98
CA MET A 1 -18.35 7.82 14.46
C MET A 1 -18.14 6.65 15.41
N ARG A 2 -19.13 6.22 16.23
CA ARG A 2 -18.95 5.12 17.22
C ARG A 2 -18.25 3.87 16.64
N LYS A 3 -18.78 3.29 15.56
CA LYS A 3 -18.20 2.12 14.90
C LYS A 3 -16.73 2.34 14.49
N THR A 4 -16.43 3.43 13.79
CA THR A 4 -15.04 3.76 13.40
C THR A 4 -14.09 3.86 14.58
N LEU A 5 -14.55 4.37 15.73
CA LEU A 5 -13.73 4.46 16.95
C LEU A 5 -13.57 3.11 17.64
N GLU A 6 -14.58 2.24 17.57
CA GLU A 6 -14.51 0.86 18.05
C GLU A 6 -13.54 0.05 17.17
N ASP A 7 -13.66 0.14 15.84
CA ASP A 7 -12.76 -0.51 14.88
C ASP A 7 -11.32 -0.03 15.08
N LEU A 8 -11.12 1.26 15.37
CA LEU A 8 -9.79 1.80 15.73
C LEU A 8 -9.28 1.22 17.07
N TYR A 9 -10.13 1.21 18.10
CA TYR A 9 -9.79 0.75 19.44
C TYR A 9 -9.40 -0.73 19.48
N TYR A 10 -10.10 -1.56 18.71
CA TYR A 10 -9.83 -3.00 18.61
C TYR A 10 -8.77 -3.35 17.54
N GLY A 11 -8.27 -2.36 16.79
CA GLY A 11 -7.26 -2.60 15.74
C GLY A 11 -7.80 -3.29 14.49
N GLU A 12 -9.09 -3.13 14.21
CA GLU A 12 -9.77 -3.65 13.03
C GLU A 12 -9.55 -2.77 11.79
N ILE A 13 -9.14 -1.51 11.96
CA ILE A 13 -8.73 -0.66 10.84
C ILE A 13 -7.33 -1.10 10.39
N ARG A 14 -7.28 -1.71 9.20
CA ARG A 14 -6.04 -2.13 8.55
C ARG A 14 -5.87 -1.38 7.22
N PRO A 15 -5.22 -0.21 7.23
CA PRO A 15 -5.10 0.63 6.04
C PRO A 15 -4.31 -0.04 4.91
N HIS A 16 -3.53 -1.06 5.26
CA HIS A 16 -2.67 -1.79 4.34
C HIS A 16 -3.32 -3.06 3.76
N ASP A 17 -4.46 -3.50 4.31
CA ASP A 17 -5.25 -4.62 3.78
C ASP A 17 -6.03 -4.08 2.57
N LEU A 18 -5.33 -3.98 1.44
CA LEU A 18 -5.93 -3.59 0.17
C LEU A 18 -6.60 -4.82 -0.45
N GLU A 19 -7.93 -4.81 -0.53
CA GLU A 19 -8.64 -5.75 -1.40
C GLU A 19 -8.42 -5.32 -2.86
N ILE A 20 -7.52 -6.03 -3.54
CA ILE A 20 -7.22 -5.77 -4.94
C ILE A 20 -8.17 -6.58 -5.81
N ASP A 21 -8.99 -5.89 -6.59
CA ASP A 21 -9.74 -6.50 -7.66
C ASP A 21 -8.75 -7.03 -8.72
N VAL A 22 -8.78 -8.34 -8.98
CA VAL A 22 -7.92 -9.02 -9.95
C VAL A 22 -8.13 -8.47 -11.37
N ASP A 23 -9.33 -8.02 -11.70
CA ASP A 23 -9.66 -7.47 -13.01
C ASP A 23 -9.27 -5.99 -13.16
N SER A 24 -8.84 -5.35 -12.07
CA SER A 24 -8.29 -3.99 -12.12
C SER A 24 -6.95 -3.94 -12.86
N GLU A 25 -6.56 -2.75 -13.32
CA GLU A 25 -5.25 -2.57 -13.96
C GLU A 25 -4.09 -2.89 -13.01
N LEU A 26 -4.25 -2.64 -11.70
CA LEU A 26 -3.27 -3.03 -10.69
C LEU A 26 -3.20 -4.56 -10.55
N GLY A 27 -4.34 -5.23 -10.42
CA GLY A 27 -4.41 -6.69 -10.34
C GLY A 27 -3.73 -7.37 -11.54
N LYS A 28 -4.04 -6.92 -12.76
CA LYS A 28 -3.38 -7.41 -13.98
C LYS A 28 -1.89 -7.09 -14.04
N ALA A 29 -1.46 -5.95 -13.52
CA ALA A 29 -0.03 -5.62 -13.43
C ALA A 29 0.69 -6.57 -12.46
N MET A 30 0.09 -6.85 -11.30
CA MET A 30 0.63 -7.79 -10.32
C MET A 30 0.73 -9.21 -10.89
N SER A 31 -0.31 -9.73 -11.54
CA SER A 31 -0.25 -11.06 -12.17
C SER A 31 0.77 -11.15 -13.31
N ARG A 32 1.09 -10.04 -13.98
CA ARG A 32 2.19 -10.00 -14.96
C ARG A 32 3.55 -10.02 -14.26
N ALA A 33 3.71 -9.27 -13.17
CA ALA A 33 4.95 -9.25 -12.39
C ALA A 33 5.25 -10.64 -11.81
N GLU A 34 4.25 -11.29 -11.21
CA GLU A 34 4.36 -12.65 -10.65
C GLU A 34 4.78 -13.67 -11.72
N ARG A 35 4.15 -13.65 -12.90
CA ARG A 35 4.56 -14.54 -14.00
C ARG A 35 5.99 -14.28 -14.46
N CYS A 36 6.39 -13.01 -14.57
CA CYS A 36 7.77 -12.67 -14.92
C CYS A 36 8.76 -13.17 -13.86
N GLU A 37 8.42 -13.05 -12.58
CA GLU A 37 9.23 -13.54 -11.46
C GLU A 37 9.40 -15.06 -11.53
N GLU A 38 8.31 -15.80 -11.76
CA GLU A 38 8.34 -17.26 -11.93
C GLU A 38 9.21 -17.68 -13.12
N GLU A 39 9.03 -17.03 -14.28
CA GLU A 39 9.82 -17.30 -15.49
C GLU A 39 11.30 -16.99 -15.27
N LEU A 40 11.63 -15.86 -14.63
CA LEU A 40 13.02 -15.50 -14.32
C LEU A 40 13.66 -16.48 -13.33
N THR A 41 12.92 -16.88 -12.30
CA THR A 41 13.42 -17.82 -11.27
C THR A 41 13.71 -19.19 -11.88
N ALA A 42 12.90 -19.63 -12.85
CA ALA A 42 13.14 -20.88 -13.57
C ALA A 42 14.35 -20.82 -14.54
N LEU A 43 14.78 -19.62 -14.95
CA LEU A 43 15.92 -19.42 -15.85
C LEU A 43 17.25 -19.20 -15.14
N LEU A 44 17.22 -18.76 -13.88
CA LEU A 44 18.40 -18.46 -13.08
C LEU A 44 18.73 -19.62 -12.14
N GLU A 45 20.01 -19.84 -11.89
CA GLU A 45 20.49 -20.82 -10.91
C GLU A 45 21.60 -20.21 -10.04
N GLY A 46 21.69 -20.68 -8.80
CA GLY A 46 22.82 -20.40 -7.90
C GLY A 46 22.87 -18.93 -7.45
N GLU A 47 24.00 -18.26 -7.70
CA GLU A 47 24.23 -16.90 -7.18
C GLU A 47 23.30 -15.87 -7.83
N ALA A 48 22.93 -16.07 -9.11
CA ALA A 48 22.05 -15.14 -9.83
C ALA A 48 20.62 -15.17 -9.28
N GLU A 49 20.10 -16.36 -8.98
CA GLU A 49 18.79 -16.54 -8.34
C GLU A 49 18.77 -15.91 -6.94
N THR A 50 19.82 -16.15 -6.14
CA THR A 50 19.96 -15.55 -4.81
C THR A 50 20.00 -14.01 -4.87
N LEU A 51 20.67 -13.45 -5.88
CA LEU A 51 20.73 -12.01 -6.08
C LEU A 51 19.37 -11.42 -6.48
N LEU A 52 18.60 -12.12 -7.32
CA LEU A 52 17.25 -11.72 -7.70
C LEU A 52 16.31 -11.68 -6.48
N LEU A 53 16.30 -12.73 -5.67
CA LEU A 53 15.46 -12.77 -4.46
C LEU A 53 15.79 -11.62 -3.51
N ARG A 54 17.08 -11.35 -3.29
CA ARG A 54 17.52 -10.20 -2.47
C ARG A 54 17.11 -8.85 -3.05
N LEU A 55 17.08 -8.72 -4.38
CA LEU A 55 16.61 -7.51 -5.03
C LEU A 55 15.10 -7.32 -4.80
N ILE A 56 14.31 -8.39 -4.96
CA ILE A 56 12.86 -8.37 -4.74
C ILE A 56 12.55 -8.03 -3.28
N ASP A 57 13.23 -8.65 -2.32
CA ASP A 57 13.08 -8.34 -0.90
C ASP A 57 13.37 -6.87 -0.59
N ALA A 58 14.47 -6.33 -1.15
CA ALA A 58 14.84 -4.93 -0.96
C ALA A 58 13.81 -3.98 -1.60
N ASP A 59 13.28 -4.31 -2.78
CA ASP A 59 12.25 -3.51 -3.46
C ASP A 59 10.92 -3.53 -2.68
N ASN A 60 10.56 -4.68 -2.10
CA ASN A 60 9.40 -4.82 -1.22
C ASN A 60 9.55 -3.99 0.06
N GLU A 61 10.73 -3.97 0.68
CA GLU A 61 11.00 -3.15 1.86
C GLU A 61 10.90 -1.64 1.54
N ILE A 62 11.46 -1.22 0.40
CA ILE A 62 11.35 0.15 -0.10
C ILE A 62 9.87 0.50 -0.33
N SER A 63 9.13 -0.36 -1.03
CA SER A 63 7.73 -0.14 -1.38
C SER A 63 6.85 -0.02 -0.13
N ASN A 64 7.04 -0.89 0.86
CA ASN A 64 6.32 -0.82 2.14
C ASN A 64 6.63 0.46 2.91
N THR A 65 7.90 0.87 2.93
CA THR A 65 8.32 2.12 3.58
C THR A 65 7.67 3.33 2.91
N LEU A 66 7.68 3.37 1.56
CA LEU A 66 7.04 4.44 0.80
C LEU A 66 5.51 4.45 1.00
N ALA A 67 4.87 3.28 1.04
CA ALA A 67 3.44 3.18 1.29
C ALA A 67 3.06 3.79 2.64
N LEU A 68 3.83 3.52 3.70
CA LEU A 68 3.63 4.14 5.01
C LEU A 68 3.82 5.66 4.96
N GLU A 69 4.90 6.15 4.35
CA GLU A 69 5.16 7.59 4.24
C GLU A 69 4.05 8.31 3.46
N HIS A 70 3.60 7.75 2.34
CA HIS A 70 2.49 8.28 1.57
C HIS A 70 1.17 8.26 2.37
N PHE A 71 0.90 7.20 3.13
CA PHE A 71 -0.27 7.14 4.01
C PHE A 71 -0.24 8.26 5.05
N VAL A 72 0.90 8.44 5.74
CA VAL A 72 1.06 9.51 6.75
C VAL A 72 0.88 10.90 6.14
N GLN A 73 1.47 11.14 4.96
CA GLN A 73 1.32 12.42 4.25
C GLN A 73 -0.12 12.66 3.81
N GLY A 74 -0.76 11.65 3.21
CA GLY A 74 -2.15 11.71 2.78
C GLY A 74 -3.12 11.93 3.94
N PHE A 75 -2.92 11.25 5.06
CA PHE A 75 -3.73 11.43 6.26
C PHE A 75 -3.60 12.85 6.83
N ARG A 76 -2.37 13.37 6.93
CA ARG A 76 -2.13 14.75 7.37
C ARG A 76 -2.81 15.77 6.45
N LEU A 77 -2.71 15.58 5.14
CA LEU A 77 -3.38 16.44 4.17
C LEU A 77 -4.90 16.38 4.33
N GLY A 78 -5.47 15.18 4.42
CA GLY A 78 -6.91 14.98 4.61
C GLY A 78 -7.44 15.66 5.88
N MET A 79 -6.70 15.58 6.99
CA MET A 79 -7.06 16.28 8.23
C MET A 79 -7.03 17.80 8.10
N ARG A 80 -6.05 18.37 7.39
CA ARG A 80 -6.02 19.83 7.14
C ARG A 80 -7.23 20.29 6.34
N LEU A 81 -7.51 19.61 5.22
CA LEU A 81 -8.67 19.91 4.39
C LEU A 81 -9.99 19.79 5.16
N ALA A 82 -10.11 18.78 6.04
CA ALA A 82 -11.30 18.61 6.86
C ALA A 82 -11.48 19.74 7.88
N VAL A 83 -10.40 20.24 8.49
CA VAL A 83 -10.47 21.37 9.43
C VAL A 83 -10.80 22.66 8.69
N GLU A 84 -10.09 22.96 7.60
CA GLU A 84 -10.34 24.15 6.78
C GLU A 84 -11.80 24.19 6.27
N GLY A 85 -12.33 23.06 5.80
CA GLY A 85 -13.72 22.97 5.34
C GLY A 85 -14.79 23.10 6.43
N LEU A 86 -14.42 23.04 7.71
CA LEU A 86 -15.34 23.32 8.82
C LEU A 86 -15.32 24.80 9.21
N GLU A 87 -14.18 25.48 9.07
CA GLU A 87 -14.05 26.93 9.36
C GLU A 87 -14.86 27.79 8.37
N GLU A 88 -15.06 27.33 7.12
CA GLU A 88 -15.91 28.02 6.14
C GLU A 88 -17.43 27.96 6.44
N VAL A 89 -17.87 27.10 7.37
CA VAL A 89 -19.30 26.89 7.70
C VAL A 89 -19.78 27.79 8.85
N ASP A 90 -18.86 28.42 9.58
CA ASP A 90 -19.17 29.25 10.77
C ASP A 90 -19.38 30.75 10.45
N GLU A 91 -19.41 31.16 9.17
CA GLU A 91 -19.66 32.56 8.74
C GLU A 91 -21.14 32.92 8.44
N GLU A 92 -22.13 32.12 8.87
CA GLU A 92 -23.58 32.47 8.81
C GLU A 92 -24.21 32.87 10.14
#